data_AF-A0ABD2XS64-F1
#
_entry.id   AF-A0ABD2XS64-F1
#
_cell.length_a   1.000
_cell.length_b   1.000
_cell.length_c   1.000
_cell.angle_alpha   90.00
_cell.angle_beta   90.00
_cell.angle_gamma   90.00
#
_symmetry.space_group_name_H-M   'P 1'
#
loop_
_entity.id
_entity.type
_entity.pdbx_description
1 polymer ?
#
loop_
_entity_poly.entity_id
_entity_poly.type
_entity_poly.pdbx_seq_one_letter_code
_entity_poly.pdbx_strand_id
1 'polypeptide(L)'
;MLVSETHFTNKSHFSMPNYMFYHTNHPDETAHGGSAIIIKTQIKHHAAEEYRQEYLQATTVVIDDWTGPLAVSAIYCPPKHAIDHTLFESFFSQLGHRFLSGGDWNAKHPWWGSRLRIPTPRGRQLYEAIKKYNCFTISTGEPTYWPSNPRKSPDLIDFAIARGIHKNKNITARTSLDLSSDHSPVIITIDAPLKTTLRTRTKICWAKFKEIVPEKISCGVSICTVDDLENRIESFNAMLQSAVSAASTTTVLSHCHRKVSNQIEDKIREKRRLRKIWQSTRNAYTKRKLNKAINDLKALLLEEKNNDIASYLQKLTPTEANDYSLWKATKRINRPQNYIAPIRKNSGDWARTDHDKGLAFALHLSSVFKP
;
A
#
# COMPACT_ATOMS: atom_id res chain seq x y z
N MET A 1 1.71 1.39 -5.47
CA MET A 1 2.42 2.62 -5.86
C MET A 1 3.87 2.44 -5.45
N LEU A 2 4.79 2.60 -6.38
CA LEU A 2 6.23 2.54 -6.13
C LEU A 2 6.72 3.99 -6.01
N VAL A 3 7.46 4.28 -4.95
CA VAL A 3 7.89 5.64 -4.60
C VAL A 3 9.41 5.64 -4.44
N SER A 4 10.04 6.61 -5.07
CA SER A 4 11.47 6.91 -4.94
C SER A 4 11.64 8.24 -4.20
N GLU A 5 12.78 8.44 -3.54
CA GLU A 5 13.10 9.67 -2.77
C GLU A 5 12.06 9.97 -1.68
N THR A 6 11.82 9.01 -0.79
CA THR A 6 10.88 9.20 0.33
C THR A 6 11.38 10.23 1.35
N HIS A 7 12.70 10.32 1.52
CA HIS A 7 13.39 11.11 2.54
C HIS A 7 12.93 10.74 3.96
N PHE A 8 12.54 9.48 4.14
CA PHE A 8 12.11 8.97 5.44
C PHE A 8 13.32 8.63 6.31
N THR A 9 13.08 8.69 7.62
CA THR A 9 14.00 8.24 8.67
C THR A 9 13.25 7.25 9.56
N ASN A 10 13.93 6.64 10.53
CA ASN A 10 13.29 5.74 11.50
C ASN A 10 12.22 6.43 12.37
N LYS A 11 12.17 7.77 12.36
CA LYS A 11 11.15 8.58 13.06
C LYS A 11 9.97 8.97 12.16
N SER A 12 10.08 8.73 10.85
CA SER A 12 9.04 9.07 9.90
C SER A 12 7.93 8.02 9.94
N HIS A 13 6.69 8.47 9.94
CA HIS A 13 5.52 7.58 9.92
C HIS A 13 4.54 8.03 8.84
N PHE A 14 4.03 7.06 8.08
CA PHE A 14 3.00 7.28 7.07
C PHE A 14 1.92 6.22 7.19
N SER A 15 0.66 6.66 7.18
CA SER A 15 -0.49 5.76 7.19
C SER A 15 -1.55 6.26 6.24
N MET A 16 -2.11 5.34 5.46
CA MET A 16 -3.20 5.61 4.53
C MET A 16 -4.27 4.53 4.69
N PRO A 17 -5.54 4.88 4.95
CA PRO A 17 -6.60 3.89 5.13
C PRO A 17 -6.73 2.93 3.95
N ASN A 18 -6.80 1.62 4.24
CA ASN A 18 -6.87 0.52 3.27
C ASN A 18 -5.59 0.27 2.45
N TYR A 19 -4.47 0.88 2.84
CA TYR A 19 -3.16 0.61 2.26
C TYR A 19 -2.16 0.24 3.35
N MET A 20 -1.24 -0.67 3.01
CA MET A 20 -0.03 -0.93 3.77
C MET A 20 1.13 -0.16 3.14
N PHE A 21 2.04 0.29 3.99
CA PHE A 21 3.20 1.07 3.64
C PHE A 21 4.46 0.31 4.06
N TYR A 22 5.31 0.01 3.08
CA TYR A 22 6.64 -0.55 3.29
C TYR A 22 7.67 0.44 2.76
N HIS A 23 8.83 0.51 3.39
CA HIS A 23 9.86 1.45 2.99
C HIS A 23 11.24 0.94 3.36
N THR A 24 12.24 1.46 2.66
CA THR A 24 13.65 1.25 2.93
C THR A 24 14.32 2.61 2.96
N ASN A 25 14.87 2.97 4.13
CA ASN A 25 15.57 4.24 4.35
C ASN A 25 16.99 4.21 3.77
N HIS A 26 17.58 5.37 3.58
CA HIS A 26 19.00 5.47 3.22
C HIS A 26 19.87 4.77 4.30
N PRO A 27 20.99 4.11 3.94
CA PRO A 27 21.84 3.40 4.89
C PRO A 27 22.30 4.23 6.10
N ASP A 28 22.53 5.52 5.92
CA ASP A 28 22.97 6.44 6.99
C ASP A 28 21.84 7.03 7.85
N GLU A 29 20.59 6.61 7.62
CA GLU A 29 19.39 7.02 8.39
C GLU A 29 19.05 8.51 8.34
N THR A 30 19.68 9.28 7.45
CA THR A 30 19.35 10.69 7.27
C THR A 30 18.21 10.87 6.25
N ALA A 31 17.55 12.03 6.30
CA ALA A 31 16.36 12.34 5.50
C ALA A 31 16.70 12.67 4.02
N HIS A 32 17.33 11.72 3.32
CA HIS A 32 17.56 11.80 1.88
C HIS A 32 17.42 10.42 1.22
N GLY A 33 17.12 10.40 -0.08
CA GLY A 33 16.91 9.15 -0.81
C GLY A 33 15.75 8.32 -0.25
N GLY A 34 15.91 7.00 -0.25
CA GLY A 34 14.92 6.03 0.20
C GLY A 34 13.93 5.60 -0.88
N SER A 35 13.25 4.49 -0.63
CA SER A 35 12.20 3.95 -1.47
C SER A 35 11.01 3.49 -0.64
N ALA A 36 9.83 3.39 -1.25
CA ALA A 36 8.64 2.85 -0.58
C ALA A 36 7.64 2.21 -1.53
N ILE A 37 6.87 1.28 -0.98
CA ILE A 37 5.72 0.65 -1.62
C ILE A 37 4.46 0.95 -0.83
N ILE A 38 3.46 1.49 -1.52
CA ILE A 38 2.09 1.63 -1.01
C ILE A 38 1.22 0.60 -1.72
N ILE A 39 0.70 -0.39 -1.00
CA ILE A 39 -0.08 -1.51 -1.55
C ILE A 39 -1.42 -1.64 -0.85
N LYS A 40 -2.48 -2.00 -1.59
CA LYS A 40 -3.82 -2.19 -1.00
C LYS A 40 -3.80 -3.36 -0.02
N THR A 41 -4.43 -3.19 1.15
CA THR A 41 -4.55 -4.25 2.18
C THR A 41 -5.28 -5.51 1.70
N GLN A 42 -6.09 -5.40 0.64
CA GLN A 42 -6.86 -6.50 0.05
C GLN A 42 -6.01 -7.43 -0.84
N ILE A 43 -4.85 -6.97 -1.28
CA ILE A 43 -3.93 -7.81 -2.06
C ILE A 43 -3.17 -8.66 -1.04
N LYS A 44 -3.13 -9.98 -1.21
CA LYS A 44 -2.30 -10.83 -0.35
C LYS A 44 -0.82 -10.60 -0.68
N HIS A 45 -0.03 -10.21 0.31
CA HIS A 45 1.39 -9.87 0.12
C HIS A 45 2.20 -9.99 1.42
N HIS A 46 3.53 -10.00 1.30
CA HIS A 46 4.48 -9.90 2.40
C HIS A 46 5.72 -9.11 1.97
N ALA A 47 6.41 -8.48 2.94
CA ALA A 47 7.68 -7.82 2.69
C ALA A 47 8.78 -8.85 2.40
N ALA A 48 9.66 -8.54 1.46
CA ALA A 48 10.92 -9.24 1.26
C ALA A 48 12.05 -8.52 2.01
N GLU A 49 13.25 -9.12 2.00
CA GLU A 49 14.45 -8.49 2.53
C GLU A 49 14.72 -7.15 1.83
N GLU A 50 15.04 -6.14 2.63
CA GLU A 50 15.33 -4.79 2.15
C GLU A 50 16.64 -4.76 1.37
N TYR A 51 16.68 -4.04 0.25
CA TYR A 51 17.92 -3.76 -0.45
C TYR A 51 18.41 -2.37 -0.06
N ARG A 52 19.28 -2.30 0.93
CA ARG A 52 19.70 -1.05 1.56
C ARG A 52 21.17 -0.76 1.33
N GLN A 53 21.50 -0.24 0.14
CA GLN A 53 22.86 0.15 -0.24
C GLN A 53 22.94 1.65 -0.55
N GLU A 54 24.13 2.25 -0.40
CA GLU A 54 24.30 3.69 -0.70
C GLU A 54 24.01 3.98 -2.18
N TYR A 55 24.41 3.07 -3.05
CA TYR A 55 24.24 3.19 -4.50
C TYR A 55 22.85 2.78 -5.02
N LEU A 56 22.08 2.03 -4.23
CA LEU A 56 20.76 1.52 -4.63
C LEU A 56 19.92 1.24 -3.37
N GLN A 57 18.81 1.95 -3.23
CA GLN A 57 17.79 1.66 -2.22
C GLN A 57 16.58 1.05 -2.90
N ALA A 58 16.15 -0.13 -2.45
CA ALA A 58 14.93 -0.74 -2.94
C ALA A 58 14.11 -1.43 -1.85
N THR A 59 12.81 -1.15 -1.89
CA THR A 59 11.78 -1.78 -1.06
C THR A 59 11.09 -2.83 -1.90
N THR A 60 11.03 -4.07 -1.43
CA THR A 60 10.41 -5.17 -2.18
C THR A 60 9.28 -5.82 -1.40
N VAL A 61 8.15 -6.03 -2.08
CA VAL A 61 6.99 -6.74 -1.57
C VAL A 61 6.66 -7.86 -2.54
N VAL A 62 6.45 -9.07 -2.02
CA VAL A 62 6.06 -10.22 -2.82
C VAL A 62 4.54 -10.36 -2.77
N ILE A 63 3.92 -10.42 -3.95
CA ILE A 63 2.48 -10.63 -4.10
C ILE A 63 2.22 -12.02 -4.69
N ASP A 64 1.12 -12.66 -4.26
CA ASP A 64 0.69 -13.93 -4.82
C ASP A 64 -0.30 -13.69 -5.98
N ASP A 65 0.12 -14.02 -7.21
CA ASP A 65 -0.80 -14.14 -8.34
C ASP A 65 -1.10 -15.61 -8.66
N TRP A 66 -1.94 -15.86 -9.67
CA TRP A 66 -2.30 -17.25 -10.03
C TRP A 66 -1.15 -18.05 -10.65
N THR A 67 -0.13 -17.36 -11.17
CA THR A 67 1.07 -17.95 -11.79
C THR A 67 2.21 -18.14 -10.79
N GLY A 68 2.09 -17.62 -9.57
CA GLY A 68 3.05 -17.79 -8.48
C GLY A 68 3.44 -16.47 -7.80
N PRO A 69 4.47 -16.49 -6.95
CA PRO A 69 4.96 -15.28 -6.30
C PRO A 69 5.54 -14.32 -7.36
N LEU A 70 5.20 -13.05 -7.23
CA LEU A 70 5.73 -11.94 -8.04
C LEU A 70 6.34 -10.91 -7.10
N ALA A 71 7.65 -10.71 -7.20
CA ALA A 71 8.33 -9.65 -6.46
C ALA A 71 8.08 -8.29 -7.12
N VAL A 72 7.51 -7.34 -6.37
CA VAL A 72 7.31 -5.97 -6.82
C VAL A 72 8.24 -5.07 -6.00
N SER A 73 9.12 -4.33 -6.69
CA SER A 73 10.18 -3.56 -6.05
C SER A 73 10.14 -2.10 -6.45
N ALA A 74 10.12 -1.20 -5.47
CA ALA A 74 10.32 0.24 -5.68
C ALA A 74 11.79 0.56 -5.52
N ILE A 75 12.38 1.28 -6.46
CA ILE A 75 13.82 1.54 -6.49
C ILE A 75 14.15 3.03 -6.54
N TYR A 76 15.24 3.40 -5.88
CA TYR A 76 15.94 4.65 -6.08
C TYR A 76 17.45 4.41 -6.21
N CYS A 77 18.04 4.83 -7.33
CA CYS A 77 19.49 4.82 -7.56
C CYS A 77 20.05 6.24 -7.48
N PRO A 78 20.71 6.68 -6.40
CA PRO A 78 21.24 8.04 -6.32
C PRO A 78 22.23 8.34 -7.45
N PRO A 79 22.22 9.53 -8.06
CA PRO A 79 23.04 9.83 -9.25
C PRO A 79 24.56 9.88 -8.97
N LYS A 80 24.98 9.98 -7.70
CA LYS A 80 26.37 10.21 -7.30
C LYS A 80 27.30 8.99 -7.43
N HIS A 81 26.78 7.77 -7.33
CA HIS A 81 27.60 6.56 -7.25
C HIS A 81 27.90 5.93 -8.63
N ALA A 82 29.11 5.41 -8.82
CA ALA A 82 29.37 4.48 -9.91
C ALA A 82 28.78 3.11 -9.55
N ILE A 83 28.04 2.49 -10.49
CA ILE A 83 27.42 1.18 -10.30
C ILE A 83 27.85 0.30 -11.46
N ASP A 84 28.46 -0.83 -11.13
CA ASP A 84 28.86 -1.86 -12.09
C ASP A 84 27.69 -2.81 -12.38
N HIS A 85 27.70 -3.43 -13.56
CA HIS A 85 26.68 -4.40 -13.96
C HIS A 85 26.52 -5.53 -12.94
N THR A 86 27.62 -6.01 -12.34
CA THR A 86 27.62 -7.05 -11.29
C THR A 86 26.76 -6.69 -10.07
N LEU A 87 26.68 -5.41 -9.68
CA LEU A 87 25.84 -4.93 -8.58
C LEU A 87 24.35 -4.89 -8.96
N PHE A 88 24.03 -4.63 -10.23
CA PHE A 88 22.66 -4.78 -10.72
C PHE A 88 22.26 -6.24 -10.83
N GLU A 89 23.19 -7.11 -11.22
CA GLU A 89 23.00 -8.56 -11.24
C GLU A 89 22.69 -9.12 -9.86
N SER A 90 23.44 -8.72 -8.82
CA SER A 90 23.16 -9.14 -7.44
C SER A 90 21.76 -8.70 -6.99
N PHE A 91 21.37 -7.47 -7.32
CA PHE A 91 20.02 -6.97 -7.06
C PHE A 91 18.95 -7.79 -7.79
N PHE A 92 19.12 -8.06 -9.08
CA PHE A 92 18.17 -8.88 -9.84
C PHE A 92 18.10 -10.33 -9.35
N SER A 93 19.21 -10.88 -8.87
CA SER A 93 19.26 -12.20 -8.25
C SER A 93 18.40 -12.25 -6.97
N GLN A 94 18.48 -11.22 -6.12
CA GLN A 94 17.68 -11.13 -4.88
C GLN A 94 16.18 -11.01 -5.16
N LEU A 95 15.78 -10.35 -6.26
CA LEU A 95 14.37 -10.29 -6.67
C LEU A 95 13.82 -11.63 -7.18
N GLY A 96 14.69 -12.59 -7.50
CA GLY A 96 14.33 -13.93 -7.96
C GLY A 96 14.01 -14.01 -9.46
N HIS A 97 13.31 -15.09 -9.84
CA HIS A 97 13.05 -15.43 -11.24
C HIS A 97 11.88 -14.63 -11.86
N ARG A 98 11.04 -14.00 -11.03
CA ARG A 98 9.81 -13.33 -11.45
C ARG A 98 9.58 -12.05 -10.67
N PHE A 99 9.83 -10.91 -11.32
CA PHE A 99 9.77 -9.61 -10.67
C PHE A 99 9.35 -8.46 -11.60
N LEU A 100 8.92 -7.38 -10.97
CA LEU A 100 8.75 -6.04 -11.53
C LEU A 100 9.44 -5.04 -10.59
N SER A 101 10.53 -4.43 -11.05
CA SER A 101 11.23 -3.37 -10.32
C SER A 101 11.06 -2.05 -11.04
N GLY A 102 10.56 -1.01 -10.38
CA GLY A 102 10.27 0.28 -11.01
C GLY A 102 10.49 1.47 -10.09
N GLY A 103 10.98 2.56 -10.67
CA GLY A 103 11.36 3.77 -9.95
C GLY A 103 12.39 4.58 -10.72
N ASP A 104 13.13 5.41 -10.00
CA ASP A 104 14.19 6.23 -10.56
C ASP A 104 15.54 5.48 -10.59
N TRP A 105 15.96 5.11 -11.80
CA TRP A 105 17.24 4.45 -12.03
C TRP A 105 18.41 5.42 -12.19
N ASN A 106 18.13 6.72 -12.39
CA ASN A 106 19.11 7.75 -12.77
C ASN A 106 20.06 7.27 -13.90
N ALA A 107 19.52 6.48 -14.83
CA ALA A 107 20.27 5.82 -15.89
C ALA A 107 19.67 6.17 -17.26
N LYS A 108 20.54 6.56 -18.19
CA LYS A 108 20.15 7.01 -19.53
C LYS A 108 20.69 6.09 -20.61
N HIS A 109 19.80 5.48 -21.37
CA HIS A 109 20.10 4.64 -22.53
C HIS A 109 18.93 4.69 -23.54
N PRO A 110 19.18 4.69 -24.87
CA PRO A 110 18.13 4.63 -25.88
C PRO A 110 17.17 3.43 -25.76
N TRP A 111 17.56 2.37 -25.04
CA TRP A 111 16.84 1.11 -24.99
C TRP A 111 15.48 1.24 -24.29
N TRP A 112 15.42 2.11 -23.28
CA TRP A 112 14.18 2.46 -22.58
C TRP A 112 13.62 3.81 -23.03
N GLY A 113 14.16 4.43 -24.09
CA GLY A 113 13.64 5.69 -24.64
C GLY A 113 14.27 6.96 -24.06
N SER A 114 15.47 6.89 -23.49
CA SER A 114 16.25 8.11 -23.21
C SER A 114 16.60 8.82 -24.52
N ARG A 115 16.62 10.15 -24.49
CA ARG A 115 16.91 11.00 -25.66
C ARG A 115 18.39 11.05 -26.02
N LEU A 116 19.28 10.64 -25.13
CA LEU A 116 20.72 10.68 -25.38
C LEU A 116 21.12 9.61 -26.40
N ARG A 117 21.81 10.04 -27.46
CA ARG A 117 22.42 9.11 -28.44
C ARG A 117 23.52 8.25 -27.82
N ILE A 118 24.31 8.83 -26.91
CA ILE A 118 25.37 8.14 -26.18
C ILE A 118 24.85 7.81 -24.78
N PRO A 119 24.74 6.53 -24.41
CA PRO A 119 24.30 6.17 -23.06
C PRO A 119 25.27 6.64 -21.98
N THR A 120 24.73 6.99 -20.82
CA THR A 120 25.53 7.24 -19.61
C THR A 120 26.30 5.97 -19.20
N PRO A 121 27.44 6.08 -18.49
CA PRO A 121 28.15 4.91 -17.96
C PRO A 121 27.23 3.96 -17.19
N ARG A 122 26.41 4.50 -16.27
CA ARG A 122 25.38 3.72 -15.56
C ARG A 122 24.36 3.09 -16.50
N GLY A 123 23.89 3.82 -17.51
CA GLY A 123 22.98 3.28 -18.51
C GLY A 123 23.56 2.09 -19.28
N ARG A 124 24.87 2.08 -19.57
CA ARG A 124 25.55 0.93 -20.19
C ARG A 124 25.59 -0.27 -19.24
N GLN A 125 26.03 -0.06 -18.00
CA GLN A 125 26.14 -1.10 -16.98
C GLN A 125 24.77 -1.74 -16.66
N LEU A 126 23.72 -0.93 -16.51
CA LEU A 126 22.36 -1.42 -16.30
C LEU A 126 21.85 -2.22 -17.51
N TYR A 127 22.14 -1.77 -18.72
CA TYR A 127 21.74 -2.47 -19.94
C TYR A 127 22.42 -3.84 -20.10
N GLU A 128 23.71 -3.93 -19.76
CA GLU A 128 24.44 -5.21 -19.73
C GLU A 128 23.81 -6.19 -18.75
N ALA A 129 23.49 -5.74 -17.52
CA ALA A 129 22.81 -6.57 -16.53
C ALA A 129 21.41 -7.01 -17.00
N ILE A 130 20.62 -6.11 -17.60
CA ILE A 130 19.29 -6.43 -18.17
C ILE A 130 19.39 -7.54 -19.22
N LYS A 131 20.36 -7.42 -20.14
CA LYS A 131 20.58 -8.42 -21.19
C LYS A 131 20.97 -9.78 -20.61
N LYS A 132 21.93 -9.78 -19.70
CA LYS A 132 22.45 -11.02 -19.10
C LYS A 132 21.39 -11.76 -18.28
N TYR A 133 20.55 -11.04 -17.54
CA TYR A 133 19.47 -11.62 -16.74
C TYR A 133 18.19 -11.91 -17.54
N ASN A 134 18.20 -11.66 -18.86
CA ASN A 134 17.05 -11.82 -19.75
C ASN A 134 15.81 -11.04 -19.25
N CYS A 135 16.04 -9.82 -18.79
CA CYS A 135 15.02 -8.88 -18.38
C CYS A 135 14.53 -8.04 -19.57
N PHE A 136 13.38 -7.40 -19.42
CA PHE A 136 12.90 -6.40 -20.37
C PHE A 136 12.46 -5.12 -19.66
N THR A 137 12.53 -4.00 -20.38
CA THR A 137 12.15 -2.68 -19.87
C THR A 137 10.72 -2.33 -20.26
N ILE A 138 10.02 -1.65 -19.36
CA ILE A 138 8.68 -1.11 -19.53
C ILE A 138 8.78 0.40 -19.26
N SER A 139 8.65 1.20 -20.32
CA SER A 139 8.78 2.65 -20.25
C SER A 139 7.76 3.34 -21.16
N THR A 140 7.56 4.63 -20.94
CA THR A 140 6.61 5.45 -21.73
C THR A 140 7.20 5.90 -23.07
N GLY A 141 8.52 5.87 -23.22
CA GLY A 141 9.24 6.50 -24.34
C GLY A 141 9.27 8.04 -24.30
N GLU A 142 8.71 8.65 -23.25
CA GLU A 142 8.66 10.11 -23.06
C GLU A 142 9.47 10.54 -21.83
N PRO A 143 9.97 11.80 -21.78
CA PRO A 143 10.65 12.31 -20.59
C PRO A 143 9.82 12.21 -19.32
N THR A 144 10.43 11.65 -18.28
CA THR A 144 9.86 11.55 -16.94
C THR A 144 10.48 12.56 -16.00
N TYR A 145 11.74 12.94 -16.22
CA TYR A 145 12.44 13.95 -15.44
C TYR A 145 12.44 15.32 -16.14
N TRP A 146 12.06 16.36 -15.40
CA TRP A 146 11.91 17.73 -15.88
C TRP A 146 12.81 18.69 -15.08
N PRO A 147 14.10 18.85 -15.44
CA PRO A 147 15.04 19.66 -14.67
C PRO A 147 14.68 21.15 -14.64
N SER A 148 14.85 21.79 -13.48
CA SER A 148 14.66 23.24 -13.30
C SER A 148 15.75 24.07 -13.98
N ASN A 149 16.96 23.54 -14.09
CA ASN A 149 18.08 24.22 -14.75
C ASN A 149 17.88 24.20 -16.28
N PRO A 150 17.80 25.36 -16.96
CA PRO A 150 17.60 25.44 -18.40
C PRO A 150 18.71 24.77 -19.23
N ARG A 151 19.90 24.58 -18.65
CA ARG A 151 21.03 23.89 -19.30
C ARG A 151 20.87 22.36 -19.33
N LYS A 152 19.91 21.82 -18.58
CA LYS A 152 19.62 20.38 -18.56
C LYS A 152 18.37 20.11 -19.40
N SER A 153 18.43 19.09 -20.24
CA SER A 153 17.28 18.66 -21.04
C SER A 153 16.44 17.62 -20.27
N PRO A 154 15.10 17.65 -20.42
CA PRO A 154 14.24 16.57 -19.94
C PRO A 154 14.61 15.22 -20.54
N ASP A 155 14.51 14.16 -19.75
CA ASP A 155 14.93 12.81 -20.14
C ASP A 155 14.10 11.72 -19.45
N LEU A 156 14.21 10.49 -19.95
CA LEU A 156 13.55 9.31 -19.39
C LEU A 156 14.54 8.56 -18.48
N ILE A 157 14.28 8.60 -17.18
CA ILE A 157 15.07 7.90 -16.15
C ILE A 157 14.19 7.08 -15.19
N ASP A 158 12.87 7.32 -15.21
CA ASP A 158 11.89 6.59 -14.44
C ASP A 158 11.22 5.54 -15.33
N PHE A 159 11.47 4.26 -15.05
CA PHE A 159 10.90 3.14 -15.81
C PHE A 159 10.90 1.87 -14.96
N ALA A 160 10.28 0.81 -15.47
CA ALA A 160 10.34 -0.49 -14.83
C ALA A 160 11.16 -1.51 -15.64
N ILE A 161 11.74 -2.46 -14.92
CA ILE A 161 12.42 -3.64 -15.42
C ILE A 161 11.64 -4.85 -14.92
N ALA A 162 11.34 -5.78 -15.82
CA ALA A 162 10.59 -6.98 -15.51
C ALA A 162 11.31 -8.25 -15.99
N ARG A 163 11.09 -9.33 -15.25
CA ARG A 163 11.54 -10.70 -15.58
C ARG A 163 10.46 -11.70 -15.22
N GLY A 164 10.32 -12.77 -16.00
CA GLY A 164 9.34 -13.82 -15.71
C GLY A 164 7.88 -13.38 -15.84
N ILE A 165 7.61 -12.22 -16.45
CA ILE A 165 6.28 -11.73 -16.78
C ILE A 165 6.11 -11.87 -18.29
N HIS A 166 5.05 -12.54 -18.73
CA HIS A 166 4.81 -12.72 -20.16
C HIS A 166 4.58 -11.38 -20.86
N LYS A 167 5.54 -11.01 -21.72
CA LYS A 167 5.54 -9.75 -22.51
C LYS A 167 4.32 -9.60 -23.42
N ASN A 168 3.66 -10.70 -23.77
CA ASN A 168 2.46 -10.74 -24.63
C ASN A 168 1.15 -10.48 -23.88
N LYS A 169 1.18 -10.30 -22.56
CA LYS A 169 0.04 -9.77 -21.79
C LYS A 169 -0.04 -8.26 -22.01
N ASN A 170 -1.20 -7.62 -21.82
CA ASN A 170 -1.41 -6.18 -22.07
C ASN A 170 -0.62 -5.29 -21.08
N ILE A 171 0.70 -5.27 -21.21
CA ILE A 171 1.59 -4.40 -20.44
C ILE A 171 1.60 -3.05 -21.14
N THR A 172 1.09 -2.03 -20.46
CA THR A 172 1.10 -0.65 -20.98
C THR A 172 1.77 0.27 -19.98
N ALA A 173 2.54 1.23 -20.49
CA ALA A 173 3.13 2.30 -19.70
C ALA A 173 2.65 3.63 -20.25
N ARG A 174 2.20 4.52 -19.36
CA ARG A 174 1.79 5.88 -19.73
C ARG A 174 2.28 6.89 -18.71
N THR A 175 2.66 8.06 -19.20
CA THR A 175 3.05 9.19 -18.35
C THR A 175 1.80 9.78 -17.68
N SER A 176 1.91 10.10 -16.40
CA SER A 176 0.92 10.89 -15.67
C SER A 176 1.44 12.30 -15.43
N LEU A 177 0.52 13.26 -15.48
CA LEU A 177 0.76 14.66 -15.15
C LEU A 177 0.26 15.00 -13.74
N ASP A 178 -0.07 13.97 -12.96
CA ASP A 178 -0.45 14.08 -11.56
C ASP A 178 0.80 14.19 -10.65
N LEU A 179 0.65 14.65 -9.39
CA LEU A 179 1.72 14.95 -8.38
C LEU A 179 2.66 16.10 -8.70
N SER A 180 3.13 16.92 -7.75
CA SER A 180 3.84 18.19 -8.06
C SER A 180 5.36 18.14 -8.27
N SER A 181 5.97 16.94 -8.30
CA SER A 181 7.43 16.79 -8.46
C SER A 181 7.93 17.25 -9.85
N ASP A 182 9.24 17.49 -9.96
CA ASP A 182 9.96 17.58 -11.22
C ASP A 182 10.09 16.23 -11.94
N HIS A 183 9.70 15.13 -11.28
CA HIS A 183 9.41 13.84 -11.91
C HIS A 183 7.92 13.68 -12.25
N SER A 184 7.65 13.15 -13.43
CA SER A 184 6.33 12.74 -13.91
C SER A 184 6.10 11.26 -13.56
N PRO A 185 5.02 10.91 -12.83
CA PRO A 185 4.76 9.53 -12.49
C PRO A 185 4.49 8.67 -13.72
N VAL A 186 4.95 7.42 -13.68
CA VAL A 186 4.67 6.43 -14.72
C VAL A 186 3.60 5.46 -14.22
N ILE A 187 2.52 5.32 -14.98
CA ILE A 187 1.47 4.33 -14.71
C ILE A 187 1.73 3.12 -15.58
N ILE A 188 2.05 2.00 -14.94
CA ILE A 188 2.21 0.71 -15.59
C ILE A 188 0.99 -0.15 -15.28
N THR A 189 0.34 -0.66 -16.32
CA THR A 189 -0.79 -1.60 -16.23
C THR A 189 -0.29 -2.97 -16.65
N ILE A 190 -0.58 -3.99 -15.85
CA ILE A 190 -0.18 -5.38 -16.10
C ILE A 190 -1.40 -6.26 -15.83
N ASP A 191 -1.72 -7.15 -16.76
CA ASP A 191 -2.73 -8.18 -16.56
C ASP A 191 -2.19 -9.28 -15.65
N ALA A 192 -2.42 -9.11 -14.36
CA ALA A 192 -2.15 -10.12 -13.34
C ALA A 192 -3.45 -10.43 -12.61
N PRO A 193 -4.03 -11.65 -12.75
CA PRO A 193 -5.11 -12.05 -11.88
C PRO A 193 -4.52 -12.16 -10.46
N LEU A 194 -4.89 -11.24 -9.57
CA LEU A 194 -4.43 -11.24 -8.19
C LEU A 194 -5.35 -12.08 -7.33
N LYS A 195 -4.79 -12.78 -6.34
CA LYS A 195 -5.59 -13.37 -5.26
C LYS A 195 -5.98 -12.25 -4.30
N THR A 196 -7.14 -11.64 -4.53
CA THR A 196 -7.66 -10.57 -3.67
C THR A 196 -8.57 -11.15 -2.61
N THR A 197 -8.42 -10.69 -1.37
CA THR A 197 -9.40 -10.93 -0.33
C THR A 197 -10.51 -9.90 -0.47
N LEU A 198 -11.71 -10.37 -0.75
CA LEU A 198 -12.88 -9.49 -0.77
C LEU A 198 -13.10 -8.96 0.65
N ARG A 199 -13.23 -7.64 0.78
CA ARG A 199 -13.56 -7.05 2.06
C ARG A 199 -15.01 -7.38 2.38
N THR A 200 -15.20 -8.21 3.37
CA THR A 200 -16.52 -8.59 3.86
C THR A 200 -16.85 -7.85 5.14
N ARG A 201 -18.14 -7.59 5.35
CA ARG A 201 -18.70 -7.18 6.64
C ARG A 201 -19.70 -8.24 7.05
N THR A 202 -19.41 -8.92 8.15
CA THR A 202 -20.34 -9.87 8.76
C THR A 202 -21.12 -9.17 9.86
N LYS A 203 -22.44 -9.24 9.78
CA LYS A 203 -23.35 -8.80 10.86
C LYS A 203 -24.00 -10.04 11.44
N ILE A 204 -23.80 -10.25 12.74
CA ILE A 204 -24.44 -11.33 13.49
C ILE A 204 -25.81 -10.84 13.96
N CYS A 205 -26.87 -11.60 13.69
CA CYS A 205 -28.18 -11.40 14.29
C CYS A 205 -28.19 -12.07 15.66
N TRP A 206 -27.94 -11.31 16.73
CA TRP A 206 -27.88 -11.84 18.09
C TRP A 206 -29.19 -12.49 18.56
N ALA A 207 -30.35 -12.03 18.06
CA ALA A 207 -31.64 -12.65 18.34
C ALA A 207 -31.70 -14.09 17.80
N LYS A 208 -31.42 -14.28 16.49
CA LYS A 208 -31.32 -15.61 15.87
C LYS A 208 -30.25 -16.48 16.53
N PHE A 209 -29.09 -15.91 16.86
CA PHE A 209 -28.05 -16.64 17.57
C PHE A 209 -28.55 -17.16 18.93
N LYS A 210 -29.29 -16.34 19.67
CA LYS A 210 -29.88 -16.71 20.96
C LYS A 210 -30.95 -17.79 20.84
N GLU A 211 -31.64 -17.89 19.71
CA GLU A 211 -32.60 -18.97 19.41
C GLU A 211 -31.88 -20.28 19.04
N ILE A 212 -30.82 -20.22 18.22
CA ILE A 212 -30.13 -21.41 17.70
C ILE A 212 -29.30 -22.12 18.78
N VAL A 213 -28.69 -21.37 19.70
CA VAL A 213 -27.74 -21.93 20.68
C VAL A 213 -28.42 -22.96 21.62
N PRO A 214 -29.58 -22.68 22.25
CA PRO A 214 -30.29 -23.64 23.08
C PRO A 214 -30.70 -24.92 22.35
N GLU A 215 -31.10 -24.84 21.06
CA GLU A 215 -31.49 -26.00 20.27
C GLU A 215 -30.31 -26.94 19.98
N LYS A 216 -29.10 -26.39 19.84
CA LYS A 216 -27.89 -27.16 19.50
C LYS A 216 -27.06 -27.58 20.71
N ILE A 217 -27.30 -27.01 21.88
CA ILE A 217 -26.62 -27.40 23.12
C ILE A 217 -27.18 -28.75 23.59
N SER A 218 -26.35 -29.79 23.51
CA SER A 218 -26.61 -31.06 24.19
C SER A 218 -25.92 -31.06 25.54
N CYS A 219 -26.64 -31.10 26.66
CA CYS A 219 -26.06 -31.12 28.02
C CYS A 219 -25.95 -32.52 28.66
N GLY A 220 -26.32 -33.59 27.96
CA GLY A 220 -26.52 -34.92 28.57
C GLY A 220 -25.35 -35.92 28.53
N VAL A 221 -24.11 -35.49 28.24
CA VAL A 221 -22.97 -36.44 28.09
C VAL A 221 -22.03 -36.32 29.28
N SER A 222 -21.78 -37.45 29.95
CA SER A 222 -20.82 -37.56 31.05
C SER A 222 -19.39 -37.43 30.53
N ILE A 223 -18.57 -36.59 31.19
CA ILE A 223 -17.15 -36.41 30.89
C ILE A 223 -16.38 -37.19 31.94
N CYS A 224 -15.83 -38.35 31.56
CA CYS A 224 -15.12 -39.24 32.47
C CYS A 224 -13.60 -39.26 32.23
N THR A 225 -13.14 -38.84 31.05
CA THR A 225 -11.73 -38.84 30.65
C THR A 225 -11.27 -37.49 30.11
N VAL A 226 -9.94 -37.29 30.03
CA VAL A 226 -9.34 -36.09 29.43
C VAL A 226 -9.65 -36.00 27.93
N ASP A 227 -9.66 -37.14 27.22
CA ASP A 227 -10.02 -37.19 25.81
C ASP A 227 -11.49 -36.82 25.58
N ASP A 228 -12.40 -37.24 26.47
CA ASP A 228 -13.80 -36.82 26.42
C ASP A 228 -13.94 -35.30 26.59
N LEU A 229 -13.12 -34.69 27.45
CA LEU A 229 -13.10 -33.25 27.66
C LEU A 229 -12.64 -32.50 26.40
N GLU A 230 -11.53 -32.93 25.77
CA GLU A 230 -11.04 -32.28 24.54
C GLU A 230 -12.04 -32.41 23.39
N ASN A 231 -12.58 -33.62 23.18
CA ASN A 231 -13.62 -33.87 22.18
C ASN A 231 -14.87 -33.00 22.43
N ARG A 232 -15.21 -32.78 23.70
CA ARG A 232 -16.35 -31.94 24.07
C ARG A 232 -16.10 -30.46 23.80
N ILE A 233 -14.89 -29.97 24.08
CA ILE A 233 -14.48 -28.59 23.78
C ILE A 233 -14.52 -28.36 22.27
N GLU A 234 -13.98 -29.28 21.49
CA GLU A 234 -13.97 -29.19 20.02
C GLU A 234 -15.40 -29.21 19.45
N SER A 235 -16.25 -30.12 19.93
CA SER A 235 -17.66 -30.19 19.56
C SER A 235 -18.45 -28.92 19.92
N PHE A 236 -18.22 -28.38 21.12
CA PHE A 236 -18.84 -27.13 21.57
C PHE A 236 -18.39 -25.94 20.71
N ASN A 237 -17.08 -25.84 20.41
CA ASN A 237 -16.54 -24.80 19.54
C ASN A 237 -17.11 -24.91 18.12
N ALA A 238 -17.19 -26.11 17.55
CA ALA A 238 -17.77 -26.35 16.24
C ALA A 238 -19.26 -25.96 16.19
N MET A 239 -20.02 -26.28 17.25
CA MET A 239 -21.42 -25.88 17.38
C MET A 239 -21.58 -24.37 17.44
N LEU A 240 -20.78 -23.67 18.27
CA LEU A 240 -20.81 -22.21 18.36
C LEU A 240 -20.45 -21.57 17.01
N GLN A 241 -19.42 -22.06 16.33
CA GLN A 241 -19.05 -21.58 14.99
C GLN A 241 -20.18 -21.80 13.98
N SER A 242 -20.85 -22.96 14.02
CA SER A 242 -22.03 -23.24 13.19
C SER A 242 -23.20 -22.30 13.49
N ALA A 243 -23.48 -22.05 14.78
CA ALA A 243 -24.54 -21.13 15.21
C ALA A 243 -24.25 -19.68 14.79
N VAL A 244 -23.00 -19.22 14.94
CA VAL A 244 -22.56 -17.91 14.46
C VAL A 244 -22.72 -17.82 12.95
N SER A 245 -22.28 -18.80 12.18
CA SER A 245 -22.41 -18.79 10.72
C SER A 245 -23.87 -18.74 10.27
N ALA A 246 -24.77 -19.51 10.91
CA ALA A 246 -26.20 -19.51 10.60
C ALA A 246 -26.90 -18.20 10.98
N ALA A 247 -26.47 -17.56 12.07
CA ALA A 247 -27.00 -16.26 12.51
C ALA A 247 -26.35 -15.06 11.80
N SER A 248 -25.33 -15.29 10.96
CA SER A 248 -24.54 -14.25 10.32
C SER A 248 -25.01 -13.95 8.91
N THR A 249 -25.03 -12.67 8.57
CA THR A 249 -25.13 -12.22 7.17
C THR A 249 -23.84 -11.53 6.78
N THR A 250 -23.16 -12.10 5.77
CA THR A 250 -21.90 -11.55 5.26
C THR A 250 -22.19 -10.78 3.97
N THR A 251 -21.89 -9.48 3.98
CA THR A 251 -22.02 -8.62 2.80
C THR A 251 -20.63 -8.28 2.26
N VAL A 252 -20.44 -8.43 0.94
CA VAL A 252 -19.24 -7.94 0.27
C VAL A 252 -19.35 -6.43 0.18
N LEU A 253 -18.37 -5.72 0.75
CA LEU A 253 -18.32 -4.27 0.65
C LEU A 253 -17.82 -3.89 -0.73
N SER A 254 -18.71 -3.39 -1.58
CA SER A 254 -18.32 -2.75 -2.83
C SER A 254 -17.68 -1.39 -2.53
N HIS A 255 -16.56 -1.11 -3.21
CA HIS A 255 -15.97 0.22 -3.16
C HIS A 255 -16.78 1.13 -4.07
N CYS A 256 -17.61 2.00 -3.49
CA CYS A 256 -18.21 3.07 -4.27
C CYS A 256 -17.13 4.12 -4.53
N HIS A 257 -16.69 4.23 -5.78
CA HIS A 257 -15.89 5.37 -6.19
C HIS A 257 -16.79 6.60 -6.11
N ARG A 258 -16.43 7.55 -5.23
CA ARG A 258 -17.10 8.85 -5.18
C ARG A 258 -16.97 9.48 -6.58
N LYS A 259 -18.11 9.68 -7.24
CA LYS A 259 -18.16 10.48 -8.47
C LYS A 259 -17.83 11.92 -8.09
N VAL A 260 -16.80 12.44 -8.71
CA VAL A 260 -16.37 13.82 -8.56
C VAL A 260 -17.26 14.69 -9.46
N SER A 261 -17.53 15.93 -9.06
CA SER A 261 -18.32 16.85 -9.90
C SER A 261 -17.62 17.14 -11.24
N ASN A 262 -18.41 17.33 -12.31
CA ASN A 262 -17.89 17.65 -13.65
C ASN A 262 -16.98 18.90 -13.63
N GLN A 263 -17.31 19.89 -12.79
CA GLN A 263 -16.49 21.10 -12.61
C GLN A 263 -15.07 20.80 -12.13
N ILE A 264 -14.93 19.85 -11.19
CA ILE A 264 -13.61 19.44 -10.70
C ILE A 264 -12.87 18.63 -11.77
N GLU A 265 -13.55 17.75 -12.51
CA GLU A 265 -12.94 17.03 -13.63
C GLU A 265 -12.40 17.98 -14.70
N ASP A 266 -13.15 19.02 -15.04
CA ASP A 266 -12.74 20.09 -15.96
C ASP A 266 -11.50 20.82 -15.46
N LYS A 267 -11.46 21.18 -14.18
CA LYS A 267 -10.30 21.81 -13.57
C LYS A 267 -9.08 20.89 -13.49
N ILE A 268 -9.26 19.59 -13.30
CA ILE A 268 -8.19 18.61 -13.39
C ILE A 268 -7.63 18.56 -14.82
N ARG A 269 -8.50 18.53 -15.85
CA ARG A 269 -8.09 18.57 -17.26
C ARG A 269 -7.33 19.86 -17.58
N GLU A 270 -7.84 21.02 -17.13
CA GLU A 270 -7.19 22.32 -17.30
C GLU A 270 -5.79 22.33 -16.67
N LYS A 271 -5.68 21.90 -15.40
CA LYS A 271 -4.40 21.80 -14.68
C LYS A 271 -3.40 20.92 -15.43
N ARG A 272 -3.81 19.72 -15.85
CA ARG A 272 -2.95 18.78 -16.59
C ARG A 272 -2.47 19.39 -17.91
N ARG A 273 -3.35 20.03 -18.67
CA ARG A 273 -3.00 20.73 -19.92
C ARG A 273 -1.96 21.82 -19.70
N LEU A 274 -2.21 22.72 -18.74
CA LEU A 274 -1.30 23.82 -18.42
C LEU A 274 0.06 23.32 -17.93
N ARG A 275 0.07 22.23 -17.15
CA ARG A 275 1.30 21.60 -16.70
C ARG A 275 2.12 21.06 -17.87
N LYS A 276 1.51 20.32 -18.80
CA LYS A 276 2.19 19.79 -19.98
C LYS A 276 2.87 20.91 -20.77
N ILE A 277 2.15 22.00 -21.02
CA ILE A 277 2.68 23.17 -21.73
C ILE A 277 3.83 23.79 -20.95
N TRP A 278 3.69 23.96 -19.63
CA TRP A 278 4.75 24.55 -18.80
C TRP A 278 6.00 23.67 -18.74
N GLN A 279 5.86 22.35 -18.64
CA GLN A 279 6.98 21.41 -18.64
C GLN A 279 7.80 21.51 -19.94
N SER A 280 7.13 21.63 -21.09
CA SER A 280 7.80 21.76 -22.39
C SER A 280 8.39 23.15 -22.66
N THR A 281 7.69 24.22 -22.24
CA THR A 281 8.06 25.61 -22.63
C THR A 281 8.82 26.39 -21.57
N ARG A 282 8.70 25.98 -20.29
CA ARG A 282 9.18 26.72 -19.10
C ARG A 282 8.73 28.18 -19.03
N ASN A 283 7.66 28.54 -19.73
CA ASN A 283 7.17 29.92 -19.80
C ASN A 283 6.51 30.37 -18.47
N ALA A 284 6.93 31.54 -17.96
CA ALA A 284 6.44 32.13 -16.71
C ALA A 284 4.93 32.48 -16.75
N TYR A 285 4.40 32.92 -17.89
CA TYR A 285 2.97 33.18 -18.07
C TYR A 285 2.14 31.91 -17.93
N THR A 286 2.57 30.81 -18.56
CA THR A 286 1.93 29.49 -18.39
C THR A 286 2.02 29.02 -16.94
N LYS A 287 3.14 29.26 -16.25
CA LYS A 287 3.28 28.95 -14.82
C LYS A 287 2.27 29.69 -13.95
N ARG A 288 2.04 30.99 -14.21
CA ARG A 288 1.01 31.77 -13.51
C ARG A 288 -0.39 31.18 -13.71
N LYS A 289 -0.76 30.83 -14.95
CA LYS A 289 -2.04 30.15 -15.25
C LYS A 289 -2.16 28.82 -14.53
N LEU A 290 -1.10 28.01 -14.55
CA LEU A 290 -1.06 26.72 -13.85
C LEU A 290 -1.29 26.89 -12.35
N ASN A 291 -0.59 27.84 -11.71
CA ASN A 291 -0.74 28.12 -10.29
C ASN A 291 -2.17 28.56 -9.95
N LYS A 292 -2.79 29.41 -10.79
CA LYS A 292 -4.21 29.79 -10.65
C LYS A 292 -5.12 28.55 -10.72
N ALA A 293 -4.98 27.72 -11.75
CA ALA A 293 -5.79 26.51 -11.89
C ALA A 293 -5.62 25.51 -10.73
N ILE A 294 -4.41 25.43 -10.14
CA ILE A 294 -4.16 24.64 -8.92
C ILE A 294 -4.94 25.20 -7.74
N ASN A 295 -4.92 26.51 -7.53
CA ASN A 295 -5.62 27.16 -6.43
C ASN A 295 -7.15 27.05 -6.58
N ASP A 296 -7.67 27.29 -7.79
CA ASP A 296 -9.09 27.10 -8.10
C ASP A 296 -9.53 25.66 -7.79
N LEU A 297 -8.74 24.66 -8.24
CA LEU A 297 -9.02 23.25 -7.97
C LEU A 297 -9.00 22.93 -6.48
N LYS A 298 -8.06 23.50 -5.72
CA LYS A 298 -8.01 23.32 -4.24
C LYS A 298 -9.25 23.90 -3.57
N ALA A 299 -9.70 25.08 -4.00
CA ALA A 299 -10.90 25.72 -3.47
C ALA A 299 -12.14 24.87 -3.73
N LEU A 300 -12.33 24.40 -4.96
CA LEU A 300 -13.46 23.53 -5.33
C LEU A 300 -13.47 22.20 -4.56
N LEU A 301 -12.30 21.56 -4.40
CA LEU A 301 -12.19 20.32 -3.62
C LEU A 301 -12.53 20.56 -2.14
N LEU A 302 -12.15 21.71 -1.59
CA LEU A 302 -12.48 22.06 -0.21
C LEU A 302 -13.98 22.34 -0.05
N GLU A 303 -14.58 23.06 -0.99
CA GLU A 303 -16.01 23.33 -1.03
C GLU A 303 -16.84 22.05 -1.09
N GLU A 304 -16.52 21.15 -2.04
CA GLU A 304 -17.24 19.87 -2.17
C GLU A 304 -17.07 18.99 -0.91
N LYS A 305 -15.88 19.01 -0.30
CA LYS A 305 -15.64 18.32 0.98
C LYS A 305 -16.49 18.92 2.11
N ASN A 306 -16.60 20.24 2.20
CA ASN A 306 -17.40 20.90 3.23
C ASN A 306 -18.90 20.61 3.03
N ASN A 307 -19.38 20.61 1.80
CA ASN A 307 -20.76 20.26 1.46
C ASN A 307 -21.08 18.81 1.81
N ASP A 308 -20.15 17.89 1.57
CA ASP A 308 -20.27 16.49 2.00
C ASP A 308 -20.35 16.34 3.51
N ILE A 309 -19.49 17.06 4.24
CA ILE A 309 -19.51 17.06 5.70
C ILE A 309 -20.84 17.63 6.20
N ALA A 310 -21.30 18.75 5.66
CA ALA A 310 -22.57 19.35 6.03
C ALA A 310 -23.74 18.39 5.76
N SER A 311 -23.77 17.76 4.58
CA SER A 311 -24.78 16.76 4.20
C SER A 311 -24.74 15.52 5.10
N TYR A 312 -23.54 15.07 5.48
CA TYR A 312 -23.37 13.97 6.42
C TYR A 312 -23.92 14.35 7.80
N LEU A 313 -23.57 15.53 8.32
CA LEU A 313 -24.02 16.02 9.62
C LEU A 313 -25.55 16.18 9.68
N GLN A 314 -26.18 16.70 8.62
CA GLN A 314 -27.63 16.82 8.52
C GLN A 314 -28.36 15.47 8.55
N LYS A 315 -27.72 14.39 8.10
CA LYS A 315 -28.31 13.03 8.08
C LYS A 315 -28.15 12.30 9.40
N LEU A 316 -27.40 12.83 10.37
CA LEU A 316 -27.21 12.18 11.66
C LEU A 316 -28.49 12.28 12.50
N THR A 317 -28.96 11.14 12.99
CA THR A 317 -30.11 11.08 13.91
C THR A 317 -29.79 10.19 15.13
N PRO A 318 -30.44 10.47 16.28
CA PRO A 318 -30.30 9.65 17.48
C PRO A 318 -31.17 8.38 17.47
N THR A 319 -31.88 8.10 16.38
CA THR A 319 -32.89 7.04 16.31
C THR A 319 -32.32 5.68 15.90
N GLU A 320 -32.99 4.60 16.33
CA GLU A 320 -32.64 3.22 15.97
C GLU A 320 -32.74 2.98 14.45
N ALA A 321 -33.67 3.65 13.77
CA ALA A 321 -33.88 3.55 12.31
C ALA A 321 -32.60 3.87 11.49
N ASN A 322 -31.75 4.77 12.00
CA ASN A 322 -30.44 5.09 11.40
C ASN A 322 -29.29 4.48 12.20
N ASP A 323 -29.55 3.40 12.93
CA ASP A 323 -28.54 2.63 13.66
C ASP A 323 -27.75 3.52 14.64
N TYR A 324 -28.44 4.48 15.28
CA TYR A 324 -27.86 5.48 16.20
C TYR A 324 -26.66 6.22 15.61
N SER A 325 -26.77 6.62 14.33
CA SER A 325 -25.71 7.27 13.55
C SER A 325 -25.04 8.45 14.26
N LEU A 326 -25.82 9.30 14.95
CA LEU A 326 -25.30 10.43 15.73
C LEU A 326 -24.34 9.97 16.83
N TRP A 327 -24.73 8.94 17.60
CA TRP A 327 -23.89 8.40 18.68
C TRP A 327 -22.63 7.70 18.16
N LYS A 328 -22.73 7.05 16.99
CA LYS A 328 -21.55 6.48 16.31
C LYS A 328 -20.59 7.55 15.82
N ALA A 329 -21.11 8.66 15.31
CA ALA A 329 -20.30 9.79 14.89
C ALA A 329 -19.56 10.41 16.08
N THR A 330 -20.25 10.68 17.19
CA THR A 330 -19.64 11.28 18.39
C THR A 330 -18.62 10.35 19.04
N LYS A 331 -18.86 9.03 19.07
CA LYS A 331 -17.89 8.03 19.54
C LYS A 331 -16.55 8.00 18.78
N ARG A 332 -16.53 8.50 17.54
CA ARG A 332 -15.31 8.60 16.73
C ARG A 332 -14.51 9.87 17.03
N ILE A 333 -15.17 10.92 17.54
CA ILE A 333 -14.56 12.22 17.83
C ILE A 333 -13.84 12.19 19.18
N ASN A 334 -14.41 11.51 20.19
CA ASN A 334 -13.92 11.52 21.56
C ASN A 334 -13.41 10.15 22.02
N ARG A 335 -12.20 9.78 21.57
CA ARG A 335 -11.44 8.76 22.30
C ARG A 335 -10.10 9.35 22.70
N PRO A 336 -9.90 9.74 23.97
CA PRO A 336 -8.54 9.76 24.51
C PRO A 336 -7.90 8.41 24.20
N GLN A 337 -6.64 8.42 23.80
CA GLN A 337 -5.90 7.20 23.53
C GLN A 337 -5.88 6.42 24.85
N ASN A 338 -6.67 5.34 24.93
CA ASN A 338 -6.67 4.49 26.12
C ASN A 338 -5.26 3.95 26.28
N TYR A 339 -4.56 4.43 27.31
CA TYR A 339 -3.27 3.91 27.68
C TYR A 339 -3.46 2.45 28.09
N ILE A 340 -2.98 1.53 27.25
CA ILE A 340 -2.89 0.12 27.62
C ILE A 340 -1.64 0.03 28.48
N ALA A 341 -1.85 -0.11 29.80
CA ALA A 341 -0.75 -0.28 30.72
C ALA A 341 0.09 -1.51 30.33
N PRO A 342 1.42 -1.44 30.43
CA PRO A 342 2.26 -2.61 30.19
C PRO A 342 1.84 -3.74 31.13
N ILE A 343 1.83 -4.97 30.62
CA ILE A 343 1.40 -6.13 31.40
C ILE A 343 2.56 -6.54 32.31
N ARG A 344 2.28 -6.71 33.61
CA ARG A 344 3.24 -7.33 34.54
C ARG A 344 3.06 -8.84 34.57
N LYS A 345 4.18 -9.54 34.61
CA LYS A 345 4.24 -10.97 34.92
C LYS A 345 3.98 -11.16 36.42
N ASN A 346 3.59 -12.38 36.80
CA ASN A 346 3.49 -12.76 38.21
C ASN A 346 4.84 -12.67 38.95
N SER A 347 5.97 -12.71 38.22
CA SER A 347 7.31 -12.49 38.77
C SER A 347 7.63 -11.03 39.12
N GLY A 348 6.76 -10.08 38.77
CA GLY A 348 6.97 -8.64 38.99
C GLY A 348 7.59 -7.90 37.79
N ASP A 349 8.18 -8.61 36.83
CA ASP A 349 8.76 -8.06 35.60
C ASP A 349 7.70 -7.67 34.56
N TRP A 350 8.08 -6.83 33.60
CA TRP A 350 7.21 -6.45 32.47
C TRP A 350 7.22 -7.51 31.36
N ALA A 351 6.03 -7.83 30.82
CA ALA A 351 5.86 -8.66 29.63
C ALA A 351 6.18 -7.85 28.37
N ARG A 352 7.31 -8.17 27.72
CA ARG A 352 7.84 -7.40 26.57
C ARG A 352 7.44 -7.99 25.23
N THR A 353 7.36 -9.32 25.13
CA THR A 353 6.97 -10.04 23.91
C THR A 353 5.49 -10.41 23.93
N ASP A 354 4.91 -10.70 22.76
CA ASP A 354 3.50 -11.16 22.70
C ASP A 354 3.33 -12.54 23.35
N HIS A 355 4.36 -13.37 23.29
CA HIS A 355 4.42 -14.63 24.03
C HIS A 355 4.37 -14.41 25.55
N ASP A 356 5.18 -13.48 26.07
CA ASP A 356 5.16 -13.12 27.50
C ASP A 356 3.80 -12.62 27.96
N LYS A 357 3.14 -11.80 27.13
CA LYS A 357 1.81 -11.26 27.43
C LYS A 357 0.77 -12.39 27.47
N GLY A 358 0.82 -13.31 26.49
CA GLY A 358 -0.05 -14.47 26.43
C GLY A 358 0.08 -15.37 27.67
N LEU A 359 1.32 -15.65 28.09
CA LEU A 359 1.58 -16.41 29.31
C LEU A 359 1.09 -15.72 30.59
N ALA A 360 1.31 -14.41 30.71
CA ALA A 360 0.82 -13.65 31.86
C ALA A 360 -0.70 -13.72 32.00
N PHE A 361 -1.44 -13.63 30.90
CA PHE A 361 -2.89 -13.82 30.89
C PHE A 361 -3.31 -15.25 31.24
N ALA A 362 -2.66 -16.25 30.65
CA ALA A 362 -2.98 -17.66 30.91
C ALA A 362 -2.82 -18.02 32.40
N LEU A 363 -1.71 -17.59 33.02
CA LEU A 363 -1.45 -17.78 34.44
C LEU A 363 -2.47 -17.06 35.33
N HIS A 364 -2.82 -15.82 34.99
CA HIS A 364 -3.84 -15.08 35.73
C HIS A 364 -5.20 -15.77 35.67
N LEU A 365 -5.66 -16.17 34.49
CA LEU A 365 -6.95 -16.86 34.31
C LEU A 365 -6.98 -18.20 35.04
N SER A 366 -5.88 -18.97 34.99
CA SER A 366 -5.75 -20.22 35.76
C SER A 366 -5.87 -19.99 37.28
N SER A 367 -5.37 -18.85 37.79
CA SER A 367 -5.48 -18.52 39.21
C SER A 367 -6.89 -18.10 39.63
N VAL A 368 -7.66 -17.48 38.72
CA VAL A 368 -9.01 -16.96 38.97
C VAL A 368 -10.05 -18.06 38.88
N PHE A 369 -9.91 -18.98 37.92
CA PHE A 369 -10.83 -20.10 37.73
C PHE A 369 -10.26 -21.37 38.35
N LYS A 370 -10.33 -21.47 39.68
CA LYS A 370 -10.10 -22.72 40.40
C LYS A 370 -11.44 -23.45 40.63
N PRO A 371 -11.47 -24.78 40.56
CA PRO A 371 -12.68 -25.57 40.83
C PRO A 371 -13.18 -25.41 42.26
#